data_AF-A0A259TJX4-F1
#
_entry.id   AF-A0A259TJX4-F1
#
_cell.length_a   1.000
_cell.length_b   1.000
_cell.length_c   1.000
_cell.angle_alpha   90.00
_cell.angle_beta   90.00
_cell.angle_gamma   90.00
#
_symmetry.space_group_name_H-M   'P 1'
#
loop_
_entity.id
_entity.type
_entity.pdbx_description
1 polymer ?
#
loop_
_entity_poly.entity_id
_entity_poly.type
_entity_poly.pdbx_seq_one_letter_code
_entity_poly.pdbx_strand_id
1 'polypeptide(L)' 'MNFKPLSIYLIDYGTHTKLATFRIKQKNLNHFFDVDGEFSLSDEFLKRGVIVVTELEEDEEGIF' A
#
# COMPACT_ATOMS: atom_id res chain seq x y z
N MET A 1 10.08 -5.16 -0.24
CA MET A 1 9.47 -4.13 0.62
C MET A 1 8.74 -4.85 1.74
N ASN A 2 8.77 -4.31 2.95
CA ASN A 2 8.06 -4.87 4.10
C ASN A 2 6.97 -3.88 4.50
N PHE A 3 5.70 -4.28 4.39
CA PHE A 3 4.56 -3.47 4.77
C PHE A 3 4.11 -3.81 6.19
N LYS A 4 3.59 -2.82 6.92
CA LYS A 4 3.04 -2.97 8.27
C LYS A 4 1.54 -3.30 8.19
N PRO A 5 1.06 -4.37 8.84
CA PRO A 5 -0.37 -4.69 8.89
C PRO A 5 -1.20 -3.50 9.34
N LEU A 6 -2.31 -3.26 8.64
CA LEU A 6 -3.27 -2.18 8.89
C LEU A 6 -2.77 -0.74 8.61
N SER A 7 -1.51 -0.57 8.19
CA SER A 7 -1.02 0.75 7.77
C SER A 7 -1.55 1.13 6.39
N ILE A 8 -1.73 2.42 6.19
CA ILE A 8 -2.22 3.01 4.93
C ILE A 8 -1.01 3.43 4.09
N TYR A 9 -1.08 3.13 2.80
CA TYR A 9 -0.05 3.44 1.83
C TYR A 9 -0.66 4.23 0.67
N LEU A 10 0.06 5.27 0.23
CA LEU A 10 -0.16 5.92 -1.05
C LEU A 10 0.65 5.16 -2.11
N ILE A 11 -0.05 4.58 -3.09
CA ILE A 11 0.54 3.85 -4.20
C ILE A 11 0.39 4.70 -5.46
N ASP A 12 1.50 5.12 -6.03
CA ASP A 12 1.58 5.92 -7.25
C ASP A 12 2.04 5.06 -8.43
N TYR A 13 1.17 4.93 -9.43
CA TYR A 13 1.44 4.19 -10.68
C TYR A 13 1.98 5.10 -11.81
N GLY A 14 2.30 6.36 -11.50
CA GLY A 14 2.77 7.40 -12.42
C GLY A 14 1.67 8.06 -13.26
N THR A 15 0.53 7.40 -13.45
CA THR A 15 -0.66 7.92 -14.16
C THR A 15 -1.81 8.25 -13.23
N HIS A 16 -1.87 7.57 -12.09
CA HIS A 16 -2.86 7.75 -11.06
C HIS A 16 -2.29 7.25 -9.73
N THR A 17 -2.84 7.78 -8.65
CA THR A 17 -2.50 7.41 -7.28
C THR A 17 -3.71 6.78 -6.60
N LYS A 18 -3.47 5.85 -5.68
CA LYS A 18 -4.53 5.31 -4.83
C LYS A 18 -4.05 5.12 -3.39
N LEU A 19 -4.99 5.24 -2.46
CA LEU A 19 -4.81 4.91 -1.06
C LEU A 19 -5.19 3.46 -0.85
N ALA A 20 -4.35 2.72 -0.14
CA ALA A 20 -4.58 1.31 0.12
C ALA A 20 -4.06 0.91 1.49
N THR A 21 -4.85 0.15 2.23
CA THR A 21 -4.48 -0.42 3.52
C THR A 21 -3.84 -1.78 3.32
N PHE A 22 -2.67 -2.00 3.89
CA PHE A 22 -2.03 -3.30 3.82
C PHE A 22 -2.72 -4.30 4.76
N ARG A 23 -3.09 -5.46 4.22
CA ARG A 23 -3.78 -6.52 4.98
C ARG A 23 -2.81 -7.59 5.46
N ILE A 24 -2.15 -8.27 4.52
CA ILE A 24 -1.29 -9.41 4.81
C ILE A 24 -0.36 -9.71 3.64
N LYS A 25 0.79 -10.32 3.93
CA LYS A 25 1.64 -10.94 2.91
C LYS A 25 1.42 -12.45 2.89
N GLN A 26 1.09 -13.00 1.74
CA GLN A 26 1.01 -14.45 1.52
C GLN A 26 2.01 -14.85 0.43
N LYS A 27 3.05 -15.60 0.81
CA LYS A 27 4.17 -15.95 -0.07
C LYS A 27 4.80 -14.67 -0.67
N ASN A 28 4.66 -14.49 -1.99
CA ASN A 28 5.24 -13.38 -2.76
C ASN A 28 4.20 -12.33 -3.15
N LEU A 29 3.01 -12.35 -2.55
CA LEU A 29 1.92 -11.41 -2.80
C LEU A 29 1.64 -10.57 -1.55
N ASN A 30 1.60 -9.26 -1.75
CA ASN A 30 1.24 -8.28 -0.74
C ASN A 30 -0.21 -7.90 -1.00
N HIS A 31 -1.11 -8.27 -0.08
CA HIS A 31 -2.54 -8.04 -0.21
C HIS A 31 -2.93 -6.71 0.42
N PHE A 32 -3.71 -5.94 -0.30
CA PHE A 32 -4.18 -4.62 0.08
C PHE A 32 -5.70 -4.53 -0.08
N PHE A 33 -6.30 -3.58 0.64
CA PHE A 33 -7.69 -3.18 0.49
C PHE A 33 -7.77 -1.69 0.20
N ASP A 34 -8.69 -1.29 -0.68
CA ASP A 34 -9.02 0.09 -0.98
C ASP A 34 -10.54 0.26 -1.17
N VAL A 35 -10.98 1.42 -1.68
CA VAL A 35 -12.39 1.73 -1.92
C VAL A 35 -13.07 0.86 -2.98
N ASP A 36 -12.29 0.29 -3.91
CA ASP A 36 -12.76 -0.57 -5.00
C ASP A 36 -12.72 -2.06 -4.61
N GLY A 37 -12.01 -2.41 -3.54
CA GLY A 37 -11.98 -3.74 -2.92
C GLY A 37 -10.58 -4.27 -2.62
N GLU A 38 -10.43 -5.60 -2.67
CA GLU A 38 -9.15 -6.26 -2.42
C GLU A 38 -8.31 -6.40 -3.69
N PHE A 39 -7.02 -6.10 -3.60
CA PHE A 39 -6.06 -6.33 -4.67
C PHE A 39 -4.72 -6.83 -4.13
N SER A 40 -3.80 -7.19 -5.02
CA SER A 40 -2.51 -7.74 -4.62
C SER A 40 -1.38 -7.24 -5.51
N LEU A 41 -0.23 -6.95 -4.89
CA LEU A 41 1.00 -6.59 -5.58
C LEU A 41 2.06 -7.66 -5.31
N SER A 42 2.65 -8.20 -6.37
CA SER A 42 3.72 -9.18 -6.23
C SER A 42 5.04 -8.51 -5.84
N ASP A 43 5.88 -9.24 -5.11
CA ASP A 43 7.23 -8.79 -4.77
C ASP A 43 8.05 -8.48 -6.03
N GLU A 44 7.84 -9.23 -7.12
CA GLU A 44 8.50 -8.98 -8.39
C GLU A 44 8.05 -7.65 -9.01
N PHE A 45 6.75 -7.37 -9.01
CA PHE A 45 6.21 -6.12 -9.53
C PHE A 45 6.75 -4.92 -8.74
N LEU A 46 6.77 -5.01 -7.41
CA LEU A 46 7.35 -3.98 -6.54
C LEU A 46 8.85 -3.78 -6.78
N LYS A 47 9.61 -4.86 -7.01
CA LYS A 47 11.05 -4.78 -7.30
C LYS A 47 11.37 -4.11 -8.62
N ARG A 48 10.47 -4.13 -9.61
CA ARG A 48 10.67 -3.44 -10.88
C ARG A 48 10.68 -1.92 -10.74
N GLY A 49 10.19 -1.37 -9.61
CA GLY A 49 10.21 0.07 -9.33
C GLY A 49 9.33 0.90 -10.25
N VAL A 50 8.31 0.28 -10.86
CA VAL A 50 7.37 0.96 -11.77
C VAL A 50 6.35 1.80 -10.99
N ILE A 51 6.19 1.52 -9.69
CA ILE A 51 5.31 2.25 -8.79
C ILE A 51 6.13 2.80 -7.62
N VAL A 52 5.67 3.92 -7.07
CA VAL A 52 6.18 4.47 -5.80
C VAL A 52 5.18 4.14 -4.71
N VAL A 53 5.66 3.66 -3.56
CA VAL A 53 4.80 3.35 -2.41
C VAL A 53 5.30 4.11 -1.20
N THR A 54 4.44 4.95 -0.65
CA THR A 54 4.72 5.79 0.52
C THR A 54 3.81 5.38 1.66
N GLU A 55 4.38 5.05 2.82
CA GLU A 55 3.60 4.86 4.05
C GLU A 55 3.05 6.21 4.49
N LEU A 56 1.74 6.27 4.76
CA LEU A 56 1.14 7.41 5.40
C LEU A 56 1.14 7.14 6.89
N GLU A 57 1.89 7.94 7.64
CA GLU A 57 1.75 7.99 9.08
C GLU A 57 0.44 8.74 9.37
N GLU A 58 -0.43 8.15 10.20
CA GLU A 58 -1.49 8.95 10.82
C GLU A 58 -0.78 9.92 11.76
N ASP A 59 -0.72 11.19 11.38
CA ASP A 59 -0.40 12.24 12.34
C ASP A 59 -1.46 12.16 13.44
N GLU A 60 -1.10 11.64 14.61
CA GLU A 60 -1.89 11.71 15.84
C GLU A 60 -1.97 13.17 16.35
N GLU A 61 -2.28 14.15 15.49
CA GLU A 61 -2.81 15.43 15.97
C GLU A 61 -4.33 15.32 16.14
N GLY A 62 -4.70 14.53 17.14
CA GLY A 62 -6.02 14.64 17.75
C GLY A 62 -6.16 15.95 18.50
N ILE A 63 -6.67 17.01 17.84
CA ILE A 63 -7.29 18.16 18.52
C ILE A 63 -8.37 18.78 17.61
N PHE A 64 -9.64 18.53 17.90
CA PHE A 64 -10.74 19.52 17.82
C PHE A 64 -11.86 19.11 18.79
#